data_AF-A0A941D7F1-F1
#
_entry.id   AF-A0A941D7F1-F1
#
_cell.length_a   1.000
_cell.length_b   1.000
_cell.length_c   1.000
_cell.angle_alpha   90.00
_cell.angle_beta   90.00
_cell.angle_gamma   90.00
#
_symmetry.space_group_name_H-M   'P 1'
#
loop_
_entity.id
_entity.type
_entity.pdbx_description
1 polymer ?
#
loop_
_entity_poly.entity_id
_entity_poly.type
_entity_poly.pdbx_seq_one_letter_code
_entity_poly.pdbx_strand_id
1 'polypeptide(L)'
;MLGDLVAMLEADGHDVTNHGPHAYDALDDYPVFVLRAAEAVAADDGSLGVVLGGSGNGEQIAANKVTGVRAALCWDEDLARLAREHNDARVISVGARTTDPEVARAMVRAFVATPFSGEARHARRIAMLDAYEADGTLPPLT
;
A
#
# COMPACT_ATOMS: atom_id res chain seq x y z
N MET A 1 -14.25 -8.82 -2.77
CA MET A 1 -12.94 -8.18 -3.05
C MET A 1 -11.86 -8.64 -2.08
N LEU A 2 -11.90 -8.35 -0.77
CA LEU A 2 -10.82 -8.76 0.16
C LEU A 2 -10.52 -10.27 0.09
N GLY A 3 -11.53 -11.11 0.31
CA GLY A 3 -11.35 -12.57 0.23
C GLY A 3 -10.86 -13.05 -1.13
N ASP A 4 -11.30 -12.40 -2.22
CA ASP A 4 -10.87 -12.75 -3.58
C ASP A 4 -9.38 -12.42 -3.82
N LEU A 5 -8.91 -11.28 -3.28
CA LEU A 5 -7.51 -10.86 -3.40
C LEU A 5 -6.59 -11.72 -2.53
N VAL A 6 -7.04 -12.09 -1.32
CA VAL A 6 -6.33 -13.05 -0.46
C VAL A 6 -6.16 -14.39 -1.18
N ALA A 7 -7.27 -14.98 -1.65
CA ALA A 7 -7.23 -16.26 -2.35
C ALA A 7 -6.37 -16.21 -3.63
N MET A 8 -6.42 -15.09 -4.37
CA MET A 8 -5.58 -14.89 -5.54
C MET A 8 -4.09 -14.87 -5.19
N LEU A 9 -3.68 -14.08 -4.17
CA LEU A 9 -2.28 -13.99 -3.77
C LEU A 9 -1.75 -15.31 -3.21
N GLU A 10 -2.55 -16.03 -2.44
CA GLU A 10 -2.21 -17.39 -1.97
C GLU A 10 -2.03 -18.36 -3.15
N ALA A 11 -2.94 -18.32 -4.14
CA ALA A 11 -2.85 -19.14 -5.34
C ALA A 11 -1.63 -18.79 -6.22
N ASP A 12 -1.22 -17.51 -6.22
CA ASP A 12 -0.02 -17.02 -6.90
C ASP A 12 1.27 -17.35 -6.11
N GLY A 13 1.16 -17.97 -4.91
CA GLY A 13 2.28 -18.50 -4.13
C GLY A 13 2.83 -17.56 -3.06
N HIS A 14 2.12 -16.49 -2.72
CA HIS A 14 2.49 -15.57 -1.66
C HIS A 14 2.05 -16.08 -0.27
N ASP A 15 2.82 -15.75 0.77
CA ASP A 15 2.40 -15.90 2.16
C ASP A 15 1.56 -14.68 2.56
N VAL A 16 0.28 -14.90 2.89
CA VAL A 16 -0.71 -13.82 3.06
C VAL A 16 -1.24 -13.80 4.48
N THR A 17 -1.02 -12.69 5.18
CA THR A 17 -1.67 -12.42 6.47
C THR A 17 -2.86 -11.49 6.30
N ASN A 18 -4.07 -11.99 6.54
CA ASN A 18 -5.29 -11.19 6.52
C ASN A 18 -5.54 -10.52 7.89
N HIS A 19 -5.37 -9.20 7.96
CA HIS A 19 -5.61 -8.41 9.18
C HIS A 19 -7.07 -8.01 9.40
N GLY A 20 -7.99 -8.52 8.58
CA GLY A 20 -9.42 -8.27 8.63
C GLY A 20 -9.88 -7.09 7.75
N PRO A 21 -11.19 -6.79 7.77
CA PRO A 21 -12.22 -7.44 8.57
C PRO A 21 -12.50 -8.89 8.12
N HIS A 22 -12.86 -9.77 9.07
CA HIS A 22 -13.19 -11.18 8.80
C HIS A 22 -14.70 -11.44 8.61
N ALA A 23 -15.51 -10.43 8.86
CA ALA A 23 -16.94 -10.43 8.63
C ALA A 23 -17.35 -9.06 8.08
N TYR A 24 -18.39 -9.03 7.24
CA TYR A 24 -18.91 -7.76 6.74
C TYR A 24 -19.69 -7.04 7.84
N ASP A 25 -19.26 -5.83 8.16
CA ASP A 25 -20.01 -4.87 8.96
C ASP A 25 -20.03 -3.54 8.21
N ALA A 26 -21.22 -3.02 7.92
CA ALA A 26 -21.37 -1.79 7.15
C ALA A 26 -20.92 -0.53 7.93
N LEU A 27 -20.74 -0.67 9.25
CA LEU A 27 -20.35 0.39 10.18
C LEU A 27 -18.94 0.21 10.74
N ASP A 28 -18.14 -0.70 10.19
CA ASP A 28 -16.78 -0.89 10.65
C ASP A 28 -15.85 0.30 10.33
N ASP A 29 -14.81 0.41 11.15
CA ASP A 29 -13.86 1.51 11.10
C ASP A 29 -12.54 1.05 10.46
N TYR A 30 -12.30 1.45 9.21
CA TYR A 30 -11.11 1.07 8.45
C TYR A 30 -9.76 1.25 9.18
N PRO A 31 -9.52 2.28 10.04
CA PRO A 31 -8.22 2.43 10.70
C PRO A 31 -7.83 1.23 11.56
N VAL A 32 -8.82 0.50 12.11
CA VAL A 32 -8.59 -0.70 12.91
C VAL A 32 -7.79 -1.73 12.11
N PHE A 33 -8.15 -1.97 10.85
CA PHE A 33 -7.52 -3.01 10.04
C PHE A 33 -6.28 -2.46 9.31
N VAL A 34 -6.39 -1.25 8.78
CA VAL A 34 -5.35 -0.61 7.97
C VAL A 34 -4.07 -0.38 8.77
N LEU A 35 -4.17 0.14 10.01
CA LEU A 35 -2.98 0.39 10.83
C LEU A 35 -2.28 -0.92 11.20
N ARG A 36 -3.02 -2.01 11.44
CA ARG A 36 -2.43 -3.32 11.72
C ARG A 36 -1.65 -3.87 10.52
N ALA A 37 -2.20 -3.76 9.32
CA ALA A 37 -1.51 -4.16 8.10
C ALA A 37 -0.26 -3.29 7.85
N ALA A 38 -0.37 -1.97 8.02
CA ALA A 38 0.76 -1.05 7.83
C ALA A 38 1.88 -1.26 8.86
N GLU A 39 1.55 -1.48 10.14
CA GLU A 39 2.53 -1.82 11.19
C GLU A 39 3.24 -3.14 10.90
N ALA A 40 2.52 -4.16 10.43
CA ALA A 40 3.12 -5.42 10.02
C ALA A 40 4.12 -5.22 8.87
N VAL A 41 3.76 -4.38 7.89
CA VAL A 41 4.65 -4.00 6.78
C VAL A 41 5.88 -3.22 7.25
N ALA A 42 5.70 -2.32 8.23
CA ALA A 42 6.82 -1.57 8.80
C ALA A 42 7.80 -2.46 9.57
N ALA A 43 7.30 -3.50 10.23
CA ALA A 43 8.08 -4.43 11.03
C ALA A 43 8.84 -5.49 10.22
N ASP A 44 8.47 -5.72 8.95
CA ASP A 44 9.12 -6.67 8.05
C ASP A 44 9.49 -5.99 6.71
N ASP A 45 10.77 -5.65 6.57
CA ASP A 45 11.33 -4.95 5.41
C ASP A 45 11.09 -5.66 4.05
N GLY A 46 10.86 -6.98 4.06
CA GLY A 46 10.59 -7.75 2.85
C GLY A 46 9.12 -7.80 2.44
N SER A 47 8.22 -7.33 3.29
CA SER A 47 6.77 -7.48 3.11
C SER A 47 6.12 -6.31 2.36
N LEU A 48 4.96 -6.58 1.77
CA LEU A 48 4.11 -5.61 1.09
C LEU A 48 2.70 -5.70 1.65
N GLY A 49 1.99 -4.57 1.65
CA GLY A 49 0.62 -4.46 2.14
C GLY A 49 -0.38 -4.10 1.04
N VAL A 50 -1.59 -4.64 1.17
CA VAL A 50 -2.76 -4.24 0.37
C VAL A 50 -3.84 -3.79 1.34
N VAL A 51 -4.31 -2.55 1.20
CA VAL A 51 -5.39 -1.99 2.02
C VAL A 51 -6.57 -1.61 1.14
N LEU A 52 -7.78 -1.84 1.65
CA LEU A 52 -9.01 -1.74 0.88
C LEU A 52 -10.07 -0.97 1.65
N GLY A 53 -10.82 -0.14 0.95
CA GLY A 53 -12.02 0.47 1.52
C GLY A 53 -12.92 1.05 0.43
N GLY A 54 -13.85 1.94 0.79
CA GLY A 54 -14.81 2.46 -0.18
C GLY A 54 -14.13 3.13 -1.38
N SER A 55 -13.29 4.13 -1.11
CA SER A 55 -12.52 4.87 -2.12
C SER A 55 -11.01 4.60 -2.07
N GLY A 56 -10.51 3.91 -1.04
CA GLY A 56 -9.07 3.71 -0.81
C GLY A 56 -8.34 4.94 -0.24
N ASN A 57 -8.98 6.12 -0.19
CA ASN A 57 -8.32 7.33 0.29
C ASN A 57 -8.08 7.29 1.80
N GLY A 58 -9.13 7.00 2.59
CA GLY A 58 -8.99 6.92 4.04
C GLY A 58 -7.94 5.89 4.45
N GLU A 59 -7.91 4.78 3.73
CA GLU A 59 -6.99 3.67 3.98
C GLU A 59 -5.54 4.05 3.69
N GLN A 60 -5.23 4.72 2.57
CA GLN A 60 -3.85 5.18 2.38
C GLN A 60 -3.46 6.32 3.32
N ILE A 61 -4.41 7.19 3.72
CA ILE A 61 -4.13 8.24 4.72
C ILE A 61 -3.75 7.60 6.06
N ALA A 62 -4.50 6.59 6.51
CA ALA A 62 -4.21 5.88 7.75
C ALA A 62 -2.89 5.09 7.64
N ALA A 63 -2.64 4.36 6.55
CA ALA A 63 -1.40 3.61 6.37
C ALA A 63 -0.17 4.53 6.39
N ASN A 64 -0.23 5.71 5.75
CA ASN A 64 0.84 6.71 5.77
C ASN A 64 1.05 7.39 7.15
N LYS A 65 0.27 7.06 8.18
CA LYS A 65 0.55 7.50 9.57
C LYS A 65 1.53 6.58 10.29
N VAL A 66 1.77 5.38 9.78
CA VAL A 66 2.73 4.43 10.35
C VAL A 66 4.12 4.80 9.87
N THR A 67 5.04 5.01 10.81
CA THR A 67 6.42 5.41 10.52
C THR A 67 7.10 4.44 9.56
N GLY A 68 7.75 4.97 8.52
CA GLY A 68 8.43 4.19 7.50
C GLY A 68 7.50 3.56 6.45
N VAL A 69 6.18 3.77 6.53
CA VAL A 69 5.23 3.27 5.53
C VAL A 69 4.94 4.35 4.48
N ARG A 70 5.12 3.98 3.22
CA ARG A 70 4.65 4.75 2.07
C ARG A 70 3.53 3.98 1.39
N ALA A 71 2.33 4.55 1.44
CA ALA A 71 1.11 3.97 0.88
C ALA A 71 0.59 4.78 -0.30
N ALA A 72 0.38 4.13 -1.45
CA ALA A 72 -0.11 4.74 -2.68
C ALA A 72 -1.57 4.34 -2.96
N LEU A 73 -2.43 5.31 -3.30
CA LEU A 73 -3.72 5.01 -3.92
C LEU A 73 -3.51 4.75 -5.41
N CYS A 74 -3.97 3.60 -5.88
CA CYS A 74 -3.89 3.24 -7.29
C CYS A 74 -5.28 2.97 -7.84
N TRP A 75 -5.50 3.32 -9.12
CA TRP A 75 -6.77 3.07 -9.82
C TRP A 75 -6.58 2.44 -11.21
N ASP A 76 -5.33 2.15 -11.59
CA ASP A 76 -4.95 1.39 -12.77
C ASP A 76 -3.62 0.66 -12.55
N GLU A 77 -3.29 -0.27 -13.45
CA GLU A 77 -2.10 -1.13 -13.35
C GLU A 77 -0.79 -0.34 -13.47
N ASP A 78 -0.75 0.69 -14.33
CA ASP A 78 0.44 1.51 -14.52
C ASP A 78 0.80 2.26 -13.24
N LEU A 79 -0.18 2.85 -12.56
CA LEU A 79 0.05 3.49 -11.27
C LEU A 79 0.47 2.51 -10.18
N ALA A 80 -0.01 1.26 -10.22
CA ALA A 80 0.44 0.23 -9.30
C ALA A 80 1.93 -0.12 -9.51
N ARG A 81 2.39 -0.19 -10.77
CA ARG A 81 3.83 -0.36 -11.10
C ARG A 81 4.63 0.86 -10.67
N LEU A 82 4.18 2.06 -11.02
CA LEU A 82 4.86 3.31 -10.68
C LEU A 82 4.96 3.53 -9.16
N ALA A 83 3.96 3.10 -8.39
CA ALA A 83 4.01 3.15 -6.94
C ALA A 83 5.21 2.36 -6.37
N ARG A 84 5.53 1.20 -6.97
CA ARG A 84 6.75 0.45 -6.62
C ARG A 84 7.99 1.11 -7.20
N GLU A 85 8.02 1.33 -8.51
CA GLU A 85 9.21 1.78 -9.23
C GLU A 85 9.71 3.15 -8.76
N HIS A 86 8.82 4.10 -8.51
CA HIS A 86 9.18 5.50 -8.26
C HIS A 86 9.13 5.91 -6.79
N ASN A 87 8.24 5.30 -6.01
CA ASN A 87 7.97 5.71 -4.63
C ASN A 87 8.46 4.69 -3.61
N ASP A 88 8.89 3.51 -4.07
CA ASP A 88 9.12 2.35 -3.22
C ASP A 88 7.99 2.21 -2.19
N ALA A 89 6.74 2.35 -2.65
CA ALA A 89 5.57 2.24 -1.80
C ALA A 89 5.48 0.79 -1.32
N ARG A 90 5.41 0.58 -0.02
CA ARG A 90 5.25 -0.76 0.56
C ARG A 90 3.79 -1.14 0.75
N VAL A 91 2.88 -0.18 0.61
CA VAL A 91 1.44 -0.43 0.69
C VAL A 91 0.73 0.12 -0.56
N ILE A 92 -0.12 -0.70 -1.17
CA ILE A 92 -1.09 -0.25 -2.17
C ILE A 92 -2.47 -0.13 -1.51
N SER A 93 -3.18 0.96 -1.82
CA SER A 93 -4.56 1.16 -1.45
C SER A 93 -5.47 1.10 -2.67
N VAL A 94 -6.60 0.41 -2.53
CA VAL A 94 -7.58 0.19 -3.61
C VAL A 94 -8.98 0.60 -3.16
N GLY A 95 -9.67 1.35 -4.02
CA GLY A 95 -11.07 1.73 -3.83
C GLY A 95 -12.02 0.62 -4.26
N ALA A 96 -12.50 -0.18 -3.31
CA ALA A 96 -13.35 -1.34 -3.56
C ALA A 96 -14.73 -1.01 -4.15
N ARG A 97 -15.22 0.24 -4.03
CA ARG A 97 -16.49 0.68 -4.66
C ARG A 97 -16.30 1.37 -6.02
N THR A 98 -15.06 1.70 -6.37
CA THR A 98 -14.72 2.48 -7.57
C THR A 98 -13.92 1.71 -8.60
N THR A 99 -13.39 0.54 -8.22
CA THR A 99 -12.51 -0.27 -9.07
C THR A 99 -13.17 -1.60 -9.38
N ASP A 100 -13.17 -1.96 -10.66
CA ASP A 100 -13.62 -3.29 -11.10
C ASP A 100 -12.74 -4.39 -10.48
N PRO A 101 -13.32 -5.52 -10.02
CA PRO A 101 -12.54 -6.59 -9.38
C PRO A 101 -11.37 -7.13 -10.21
N GLU A 102 -11.49 -7.23 -11.54
CA GLU A 102 -10.38 -7.68 -12.40
C GLU A 102 -9.27 -6.64 -12.48
N VAL A 103 -9.63 -5.35 -12.53
CA VAL A 103 -8.66 -4.26 -12.48
C VAL A 103 -7.93 -4.25 -11.13
N ALA A 104 -8.66 -4.46 -10.02
CA ALA A 104 -8.05 -4.57 -8.70
C ALA A 104 -7.07 -5.75 -8.61
N ARG A 105 -7.40 -6.91 -9.19
CA ARG A 105 -6.48 -8.06 -9.29
C ARG A 105 -5.23 -7.72 -10.09
N ALA A 106 -5.38 -7.11 -11.27
CA ALA A 106 -4.27 -6.71 -12.12
C ALA A 106 -3.34 -5.71 -11.41
N MET A 107 -3.92 -4.69 -10.75
CA MET A 107 -3.19 -3.73 -9.94
C MET A 107 -2.39 -4.39 -8.82
N VAL A 108 -3.04 -5.24 -8.02
CA VAL A 108 -2.38 -5.91 -6.88
C VAL A 108 -1.26 -6.82 -7.36
N ARG A 109 -1.47 -7.60 -8.42
CA ARG A 109 -0.41 -8.42 -9.04
C ARG A 109 0.76 -7.60 -9.54
N ALA A 110 0.48 -6.52 -10.27
CA ALA A 110 1.51 -5.63 -10.74
C ALA A 110 2.29 -5.01 -9.58
N PHE A 111 1.61 -4.59 -8.52
CA PHE A 111 2.25 -4.05 -7.32
C PHE A 111 3.17 -5.06 -6.63
N VAL A 112 2.71 -6.29 -6.38
CA VAL A 112 3.53 -7.28 -5.65
C VAL A 112 4.69 -7.84 -6.50
N ALA A 113 4.56 -7.85 -7.82
CA ALA A 113 5.59 -8.36 -8.73
C ALA A 113 6.64 -7.29 -9.13
N THR A 114 6.33 -6.00 -8.97
CA THR A 114 7.20 -4.92 -9.44
C THR A 114 8.23 -4.53 -8.37
N PRO A 115 9.54 -4.64 -8.64
CA PRO A 115 10.57 -4.18 -7.71
C PRO A 115 10.69 -2.65 -7.74
N PHE A 116 11.27 -2.08 -6.69
CA PHE A 116 11.73 -0.69 -6.73
C PHE A 116 12.80 -0.52 -7.82
N SER A 117 12.74 0.59 -8.57
CA SER A 117 13.66 0.84 -9.68
C SER A 117 15.11 1.06 -9.22
N GLY A 118 15.32 1.52 -7.99
CA GLY A 118 16.63 1.88 -7.48
C GLY A 118 17.24 3.14 -8.13
N GLU A 119 16.52 3.86 -8.98
CA GLU A 119 17.12 5.04 -9.63
C GLU A 119 17.45 6.12 -8.60
N ALA A 120 18.63 6.74 -8.76
CA ALA A 120 19.17 7.73 -7.81
C ALA A 120 18.21 8.91 -7.57
N ARG A 121 17.40 9.31 -8.56
CA ARG A 121 16.43 10.40 -8.39
C ARG A 121 15.27 10.02 -7.48
N HIS A 122 14.82 8.77 -7.50
CA HIS A 122 13.72 8.26 -6.69
C HIS A 122 14.20 8.01 -5.26
N ALA A 123 15.33 7.31 -5.11
CA ALA A 123 15.97 7.09 -3.81
C ALA A 123 16.26 8.41 -3.06
N ARG A 124 16.78 9.43 -3.76
CA ARG A 124 17.02 10.75 -3.16
C ARG A 124 15.74 11.40 -2.62
N ARG A 125 14.62 11.29 -3.35
CA ARG A 125 13.34 11.89 -2.92
C ARG A 125 12.77 11.14 -1.72
N ILE A 126 12.88 9.82 -1.68
CA ILE A 126 12.49 8.99 -0.54
C ILE A 126 13.31 9.39 0.69
N ALA A 127 14.64 9.52 0.56
CA ALA A 127 15.49 9.97 1.67
C ALA A 127 15.11 11.35 2.23
N MET A 128 14.61 12.26 1.39
CA MET A 128 14.07 13.55 1.86
C MET A 128 12.78 13.38 2.67
N LEU A 129 11.90 12.45 2.28
CA LEU A 129 10.69 12.14 3.03
C LEU A 129 11.03 11.46 4.36
N ASP A 130 11.96 10.51 4.36
CA ASP A 130 12.41 9.80 5.56
C ASP A 130 13.05 10.77 6.57
N ALA A 131 13.84 11.73 6.09
CA ALA A 131 14.40 12.80 6.94
C ALA A 131 13.30 13.67 7.55
N TYR A 132 12.31 14.10 6.75
CA TYR A 132 11.17 14.86 7.26
C TYR A 132 10.33 14.07 8.27
N GLU A 133 10.13 12.77 8.04
CA GLU A 133 9.41 11.91 8.97
C GLU A 133 10.14 11.78 10.32
N ALA A 134 11.48 11.74 10.30
CA ALA A 134 12.30 11.58 11.49
C ALA A 134 12.30 12.81 12.41
N ASP A 135 12.34 14.04 11.85
CA ASP A 135 12.54 15.25 12.66
C ASP A 135 11.70 16.48 12.25
N GLY A 136 10.90 16.39 11.19
CA GLY A 136 10.06 17.47 10.67
C GLY A 136 10.81 18.55 9.88
N THR A 137 12.11 18.37 9.62
CA THR A 137 12.92 19.34 8.86
C THR A 137 12.52 19.36 7.39
N LEU A 138 12.24 20.54 6.87
CA LEU A 138 11.91 20.72 5.46
C LEU A 138 13.19 20.66 4.61
N PRO A 139 13.20 19.95 3.46
CA PRO A 139 14.29 20.05 2.51
C PRO A 139 14.38 21.48 1.96
N PRO A 140 15.59 21.98 1.66
CA PRO A 140 15.77 23.31 1.11
C PRO A 140 15.06 23.44 -0.26
N LEU A 141 14.57 24.64 -0.57
CA LEU A 141 13.92 24.93 -1.86
C LEU A 141 14.88 24.81 -3.07
N THR A 142 16.19 24.94 -2.82
CA THR A 142 17.30 24.83 -3.78
C THR A 142 18.60 24.44 -3.08
#